data_AF-A0A167UP21-F1
#
_entry.id   AF-A0A167UP21-F1
#
_cell.length_a   1.000
_cell.length_b   1.000
_cell.length_c   1.000
_cell.angle_alpha   90.00
_cell.angle_beta   90.00
_cell.angle_gamma   90.00
#
_symmetry.space_group_name_H-M   'P 1'
#
loop_
_entity.id
_entity.type
_entity.pdbx_description
1 polymer ?
#
loop_
_entity_poly.entity_id
_entity_poly.type
_entity_poly.pdbx_seq_one_letter_code
_entity_poly.pdbx_strand_id
1 'polypeptide(L)'
;MNGMDIEPPISALPGASFGRLSEDEEEVLTSEEECAITIFDEDDDRPGEHSCTLCRLRFEDGLADTPETYINPSMDVLIAHCKEEHPTVWDSLRHTRPSESPPESPVPS
;
A
#
# COMPACT_ATOMS: atom_id res chain seq x y z
N MET A 1 8.00 29.89 67.20
CA MET A 1 7.46 30.79 66.15
C MET A 1 7.33 29.90 64.91
N ASN A 2 6.11 29.38 64.68
CA ASN A 2 5.15 29.86 63.67
C ASN A 2 5.63 29.53 62.25
N GLY A 3 4.93 28.77 61.41
CA GLY A 3 3.60 28.19 61.53
C GLY A 3 3.17 27.51 60.23
N MET A 4 2.06 26.76 60.34
CA MET A 4 0.96 26.57 59.38
C MET A 4 1.33 25.88 58.05
N ASP A 5 1.02 24.58 57.87
CA ASP A 5 -0.32 24.05 57.52
C ASP A 5 -0.83 24.61 56.19
N ILE A 6 -0.92 23.75 55.17
CA ILE A 6 -2.02 23.59 54.19
C ILE A 6 -1.67 22.34 53.35
N GLU A 7 -2.32 21.22 53.64
CA GLU A 7 -2.64 20.22 52.60
C GLU A 7 -3.87 20.69 51.82
N PRO A 8 -3.97 20.34 50.54
CA PRO A 8 -5.23 19.71 50.12
C PRO A 8 -5.04 18.28 49.58
N PRO A 9 -6.03 17.41 49.80
CA PRO A 9 -5.99 15.99 49.46
C PRO A 9 -6.15 15.76 47.96
N ILE A 10 -5.20 15.09 47.33
CA ILE A 10 -5.34 14.63 45.95
C ILE A 10 -6.16 13.33 45.95
N SER A 11 -7.43 13.43 46.32
CA SER A 11 -8.43 12.37 46.16
C SER A 11 -9.32 12.74 44.97
N ALA A 12 -9.00 12.16 43.81
CA ALA A 12 -9.76 12.05 42.55
C ALA A 12 -8.75 12.22 41.41
N LEU A 13 -8.48 11.25 40.55
CA LEU A 13 -9.43 10.49 39.75
C LEU A 13 -8.86 9.09 39.48
N PRO A 14 -9.67 8.02 39.33
CA PRO A 14 -9.32 6.93 38.43
C PRO A 14 -9.32 7.51 37.01
N GLY A 15 -8.24 8.21 36.69
CA GLY A 15 -7.94 8.75 35.38
C GLY A 15 -7.71 7.58 34.46
N ALA A 16 -8.80 7.14 33.85
CA ALA A 16 -8.89 6.51 32.55
C ALA A 16 -7.53 6.03 32.02
N SER A 17 -7.18 4.81 32.37
CA SER A 17 -6.36 4.00 31.48
C SER A 17 -7.18 3.76 30.21
N PHE A 18 -7.19 4.76 29.33
CA PHE A 18 -7.30 4.59 27.89
C PHE A 18 -6.06 3.82 27.41
N GLY A 19 -5.92 2.58 27.89
CA GLY A 19 -5.17 1.58 27.18
C GLY A 19 -6.11 1.08 26.11
N ARG A 20 -6.08 1.72 24.95
CA ARG A 20 -6.67 1.22 23.70
C ARG A 20 -6.06 -0.16 23.44
N LEU A 21 -6.70 -1.19 24.02
CA LEU A 21 -6.66 -2.56 23.52
C LEU A 21 -7.16 -2.46 22.07
N SER A 22 -6.29 -2.61 21.08
CA SER A 22 -5.75 -3.89 20.61
C SER A 22 -6.55 -4.32 19.38
N GLU A 23 -5.81 -4.77 18.37
CA GLU A 23 -6.24 -5.56 17.23
C GLU A 23 -7.38 -4.97 16.38
N ASP A 24 -6.98 -4.36 15.25
CA ASP A 24 -7.56 -4.62 13.92
C ASP A 24 -6.76 -3.73 12.96
N GLU A 25 -5.47 -4.04 12.81
CA GLU A 25 -4.83 -3.78 11.54
C GLU A 25 -5.37 -4.84 10.60
N GLU A 26 -6.60 -4.61 10.10
CA GLU A 26 -7.05 -5.26 8.89
C GLU A 26 -5.95 -4.98 7.86
N GLU A 27 -5.17 -6.01 7.54
CA GLU A 27 -4.25 -5.98 6.42
C GLU A 27 -5.14 -5.72 5.20
N VAL A 28 -5.29 -4.44 4.83
CA VAL A 28 -5.98 -4.02 3.62
C VAL A 28 -5.13 -4.54 2.47
N LEU A 29 -5.37 -5.79 2.10
CA LEU A 29 -4.79 -6.42 0.94
C LEU A 29 -5.29 -5.64 -0.26
N THR A 30 -4.38 -5.01 -0.98
CA THR A 30 -4.68 -4.38 -2.26
C THR A 30 -5.28 -5.46 -3.17
N SER A 31 -6.39 -5.14 -3.85
CA SER A 31 -7.05 -6.11 -4.74
C SER A 31 -6.06 -6.62 -5.78
N GLU A 32 -6.11 -7.92 -6.09
CA GLU A 32 -5.22 -8.52 -7.09
C GLU A 32 -5.31 -7.77 -8.43
N GLU A 33 -6.49 -7.24 -8.73
CA GLU A 33 -6.75 -6.41 -9.89
C GLU A 33 -5.89 -5.13 -9.89
N GLU A 34 -5.89 -4.39 -8.80
CA GLU A 34 -5.11 -3.15 -8.66
C GLU A 34 -3.60 -3.42 -8.71
N CYS A 35 -3.14 -4.51 -8.10
CA CYS A 35 -1.75 -4.94 -8.18
C CYS A 35 -1.32 -5.21 -9.63
N ALA A 36 -2.16 -5.91 -10.40
CA ALA A 36 -1.85 -6.20 -11.80
C ALA A 36 -1.89 -4.93 -12.65
N ILE A 37 -2.87 -4.04 -12.49
CA ILE A 37 -2.91 -2.74 -13.20
C ILE A 37 -1.69 -1.88 -12.84
N THR A 38 -1.16 -1.98 -11.63
CA THR A 38 0.06 -1.24 -11.23
C THR A 38 1.32 -1.76 -11.95
N ILE A 39 1.38 -3.05 -12.26
CA ILE A 39 2.51 -3.66 -12.97
C ILE A 39 2.39 -3.43 -14.48
N PHE A 40 1.17 -3.46 -15.01
CA PHE A 40 0.88 -3.34 -16.43
C PHE A 40 0.60 -1.89 -16.83
N ASP A 41 1.48 -1.35 -17.66
CA ASP A 41 1.35 0.00 -18.21
C ASP A 41 0.59 -0.08 -19.54
N GLU A 42 -0.47 0.71 -19.70
CA GLU A 42 -1.16 0.86 -20.98
C GLU A 42 -0.40 1.85 -21.87
N ASP A 43 -0.18 1.47 -23.12
CA ASP A 43 0.52 2.30 -24.11
C ASP A 43 -0.38 3.48 -24.55
N ASP A 44 0.06 4.71 -24.29
CA ASP A 44 -0.68 5.95 -24.60
C ASP A 44 -0.92 6.11 -26.12
N ASP A 45 -0.01 5.60 -26.96
CA ASP A 45 -0.14 5.64 -28.42
C ASP A 45 -1.11 4.56 -28.94
N ARG A 46 -1.33 3.47 -28.18
CA ARG A 46 -2.13 2.30 -28.60
C ARG A 46 -3.08 1.83 -27.49
N PRO A 47 -4.30 2.40 -27.41
CA PRO A 47 -5.25 2.04 -26.36
C PRO A 47 -5.61 0.55 -26.41
N GLY A 48 -5.55 -0.11 -25.25
CA GLY A 48 -5.76 -1.54 -25.09
C GLY A 48 -4.52 -2.41 -25.32
N GLU A 49 -3.35 -1.82 -25.58
CA GLU A 49 -2.07 -2.52 -25.51
C GLU A 49 -1.46 -2.33 -24.11
N HIS A 50 -1.34 -3.42 -23.37
CA HIS A 50 -0.72 -3.43 -22.04
C HIS A 50 0.63 -4.12 -22.10
N SER A 51 1.62 -3.53 -21.43
CA SER A 51 2.96 -4.10 -21.32
C SER A 51 3.33 -4.29 -19.85
N CYS A 52 3.92 -5.44 -19.52
CA CYS A 52 4.42 -5.67 -18.17
C CYS A 52 5.67 -4.82 -17.94
N THR A 53 5.57 -3.83 -17.04
CA THR A 53 6.69 -2.92 -16.73
C THR A 53 7.88 -3.68 -16.15
N LEU A 54 7.64 -4.75 -15.39
CA LEU A 54 8.70 -5.59 -14.82
C LEU A 54 9.44 -6.39 -15.90
N CYS A 55 8.73 -6.96 -16.87
CA CYS A 55 9.37 -7.60 -18.03
C CYS A 55 10.18 -6.58 -18.83
N ARG A 56 9.64 -5.38 -19.06
CA ARG A 56 10.34 -4.30 -19.76
C ARG A 56 11.64 -3.93 -19.06
N LEU A 57 11.60 -3.70 -17.75
CA LEU A 57 12.79 -3.40 -16.95
C LEU A 57 13.82 -4.53 -17.00
N ARG A 58 13.40 -5.80 -16.92
CA ARG A 58 14.32 -6.94 -17.05
C ARG A 58 14.95 -7.02 -18.43
N PHE A 59 14.21 -6.71 -19.49
CA PHE A 59 14.75 -6.64 -20.84
C PHE A 59 15.75 -5.49 -21.00
N GLU A 60 15.46 -4.30 -20.46
CA GLU A 60 16.37 -3.16 -20.45
C GLU A 60 17.67 -3.45 -19.70
N ASP A 61 17.61 -4.24 -18.63
CA ASP A 61 18.78 -4.71 -17.88
C ASP A 61 19.51 -5.89 -18.58
N GLY A 62 18.96 -6.42 -19.67
CA GLY A 62 19.51 -7.57 -20.40
C GLY A 62 19.35 -8.91 -19.67
N LEU A 63 18.40 -8.99 -18.73
CA LEU A 63 18.10 -10.18 -17.92
C LEU A 63 16.97 -11.05 -18.47
N ALA A 64 16.23 -10.56 -19.46
CA ALA A 64 15.12 -11.27 -20.11
C ALA A 64 15.07 -10.96 -21.61
N ASP A 65 14.35 -11.80 -22.36
CA ASP A 65 13.98 -11.54 -23.75
C ASP A 65 12.94 -10.42 -23.87
N THR A 66 12.66 -9.99 -25.11
CA THR A 66 11.72 -8.90 -25.41
C THR A 66 10.39 -9.10 -24.68
N PRO A 67 9.90 -8.08 -23.93
CA PRO A 67 8.65 -8.20 -23.18
C PRO A 67 7.48 -8.46 -24.14
N GLU A 68 6.60 -9.36 -23.73
CA GLU A 68 5.36 -9.63 -24.46
C GLU A 68 4.37 -8.49 -24.21
N THR A 69 3.76 -8.00 -25.29
CA THR A 69 2.67 -7.04 -25.24
C THR A 69 1.33 -7.74 -25.35
N TYR A 70 0.43 -7.37 -24.44
CA TYR A 70 -0.88 -7.96 -24.32
C TYR A 70 -1.92 -7.01 -24.91
N ILE A 71 -2.62 -7.46 -25.96
CA ILE A 71 -3.65 -6.66 -26.62
C ILE A 71 -5.02 -7.09 -26.10
N ASN A 72 -5.71 -6.21 -25.36
CA ASN A 72 -6.96 -6.49 -24.66
C ASN A 72 -6.93 -7.79 -23.83
N PRO A 73 -5.92 -8.00 -22.96
CA PRO A 73 -5.89 -9.16 -22.07
C PRO A 73 -7.04 -9.12 -21.08
N SER A 74 -7.53 -10.30 -20.70
CA SER A 74 -8.39 -10.42 -19.53
C SER A 74 -7.57 -10.23 -18.25
N MET A 75 -8.23 -9.72 -17.21
CA MET A 75 -7.58 -9.45 -15.94
C MET A 75 -6.93 -10.70 -15.33
N ASP A 76 -7.58 -11.86 -15.49
CA ASP A 76 -7.09 -13.15 -15.01
C ASP A 76 -5.74 -13.52 -15.65
N VAL A 77 -5.53 -13.19 -16.93
CA VAL A 77 -4.27 -13.43 -17.65
C VAL A 77 -3.15 -12.54 -17.10
N LEU A 78 -3.44 -11.26 -16.83
CA LEU A 78 -2.47 -10.35 -16.25
C LEU A 78 -2.05 -10.79 -14.83
N ILE A 79 -3.02 -11.20 -14.02
CA ILE A 79 -2.77 -11.72 -12.67
C ILE A 79 -1.96 -13.01 -12.72
N ALA A 80 -2.30 -13.95 -13.62
CA ALA A 80 -1.55 -15.19 -13.81
C ALA A 80 -0.10 -14.90 -14.18
N HIS A 81 0.14 -14.01 -15.16
CA HIS A 81 1.48 -13.57 -15.55
C HIS A 81 2.27 -13.03 -14.35
N CYS A 82 1.68 -12.14 -13.54
CA CYS A 82 2.36 -11.59 -12.37
C CYS A 82 2.72 -12.67 -11.34
N LYS A 83 1.85 -13.66 -11.12
CA LYS A 83 2.08 -14.77 -10.19
C LYS A 83 3.16 -15.73 -10.68
N GLU A 84 3.22 -16.00 -11.97
CA GLU A 84 4.13 -16.97 -12.58
C GLU A 84 5.51 -16.36 -12.85
N GLU A 85 5.56 -15.17 -13.46
CA GLU A 85 6.81 -14.53 -13.90
C GLU A 85 7.44 -13.63 -12.83
N HIS A 86 6.60 -13.04 -11.97
CA HIS A 86 7.02 -12.05 -10.96
C HIS A 86 6.51 -12.34 -9.53
N PRO A 87 6.62 -13.59 -9.02
CA PRO A 87 6.01 -13.97 -7.74
C PRO A 87 6.49 -13.11 -6.56
N THR A 88 7.77 -12.72 -6.54
CA THR A 88 8.34 -11.91 -5.45
C THR A 88 7.79 -10.49 -5.43
N VAL A 89 7.65 -9.87 -6.61
CA VAL A 89 7.12 -8.51 -6.71
C VAL A 89 5.61 -8.52 -6.50
N TRP A 90 4.92 -9.53 -7.02
CA TRP A 90 3.51 -9.75 -6.80
C TRP A 90 3.17 -9.91 -5.32
N ASP A 91 3.91 -10.77 -4.61
CA ASP A 91 3.75 -10.94 -3.17
C ASP A 91 4.02 -9.61 -2.43
N SER A 92 5.08 -8.90 -2.80
CA SER A 92 5.39 -7.59 -2.21
C SER A 92 4.25 -6.59 -2.42
N LEU A 93 3.69 -6.49 -3.63
CA LEU A 93 2.61 -5.55 -3.95
C LEU A 93 1.33 -5.80 -3.16
N ARG A 94 1.02 -7.07 -2.90
CA ARG A 94 -0.14 -7.46 -2.08
C ARG A 94 0.03 -7.10 -0.60
N HIS A 95 1.27 -6.99 -0.13
CA HIS A 95 1.58 -6.60 1.25
C HIS A 95 1.93 -5.11 1.39
N THR A 96 2.26 -4.42 0.31
CA THR A 96 2.42 -2.96 0.33
C THR A 96 1.03 -2.33 0.33
N ARG A 97 0.63 -1.77 1.47
CA ARG A 97 -0.54 -0.88 1.54
C ARG A 97 -0.41 0.18 0.44
N PRO A 98 -1.48 0.53 -0.30
CA PRO A 98 -1.51 1.81 -0.98
C PRO A 98 -1.38 2.84 0.13
N SER A 99 -0.17 3.37 0.31
CA SER A 99 0.08 4.49 1.19
C SER A 99 -0.66 5.65 0.56
N GLU A 100 -1.93 5.79 0.93
CA GLU A 100 -2.67 7.01 0.75
C GLU A 100 -1.75 8.16 1.14
N SER A 101 -1.72 9.12 0.24
CA SER A 101 -1.09 10.42 0.35
C SER A 101 -1.09 10.98 1.79
N PRO A 102 -0.06 11.74 2.20
CA PRO A 102 -0.11 12.46 3.47
C PRO A 102 -1.43 13.22 3.58
N PRO A 103 -2.09 13.25 4.76
CA PRO A 103 -3.35 13.93 4.93
C PRO A 103 -3.19 15.36 4.42
N GLU A 104 -3.97 15.72 3.40
CA GLU A 104 -4.10 17.09 2.92
C GLU A 104 -4.28 17.97 4.15
N SER A 105 -3.24 18.75 4.47
CA SER A 105 -3.30 19.68 5.57
C SER A 105 -4.42 20.68 5.23
N PRO A 106 -5.40 20.89 6.11
CA PRO A 106 -6.49 21.82 5.83
C PRO A 106 -5.90 23.18 5.51
N VAL A 107 -6.21 23.68 4.31
CA VAL A 107 -5.79 25.00 3.84
C VAL A 107 -6.27 26.03 4.87
N PRO A 108 -5.38 26.70 5.62
CA PRO A 108 -5.83 27.78 6.49
C PRO A 108 -6.28 28.96 5.61
N SER A 109 -7.47 29.48 5.94
CA SER A 109 -8.19 30.54 5.22
C SER A 109 -7.47 31.88 5.17
#